data_AF-A0A0F8YYP0-F1
#
_entry.id   AF-A0A0F8YYP0-F1
#
_cell.length_a   1.000
_cell.length_b   1.000
_cell.length_c   1.000
_cell.angle_alpha   90.00
_cell.angle_beta   90.00
_cell.angle_gamma   90.00
#
_symmetry.space_group_name_H-M   'P 1'
#
loop_
_entity.id
_entity.type
_entity.pdbx_description
1 polymer ?
#
loop_
_entity_poly.entity_id
_entity_poly.type
_entity_poly.pdbx_seq_one_letter_code
_entity_poly.pdbx_strand_id
1 'polypeptide(L)'
;MKKFKIDLTEYNVTVSVNKRNEETNQIDLVTEEIPYPIKINLYQWLRMPGMFKGGVEICDACDLAKTIRDADDDITLDETELKLLTTAMDTLIAQKNDPARGVQALGGEVHEECIRRVFKAEEVR
;
A
#
# COMPACT_ATOMS: atom_id res chain seq x y z
N MET A 1 -25.88 3.28 3.24
CA MET A 1 -24.68 2.92 2.45
C MET A 1 -23.71 2.29 3.42
N LYS A 2 -23.12 1.14 3.10
CA LYS A 2 -22.21 0.48 4.02
C LYS A 2 -20.94 1.32 4.17
N LYS A 3 -20.34 1.26 5.35
CA LYS A 3 -19.08 1.91 5.68
C LYS A 3 -18.10 0.87 6.19
N PHE A 4 -16.83 1.03 5.89
CA PHE A 4 -15.77 0.08 6.20
C PHE A 4 -14.62 0.79 6.88
N LYS A 5 -14.22 0.30 8.04
CA LYS A 5 -13.08 0.84 8.78
C LYS A 5 -11.80 0.14 8.36
N ILE A 6 -10.78 0.92 8.01
CA ILE A 6 -9.43 0.45 7.71
C ILE A 6 -8.49 1.00 8.77
N ASP A 7 -7.73 0.11 9.41
CA ASP A 7 -6.67 0.45 10.34
C ASP A 7 -5.40 0.90 9.58
N LEU A 8 -4.96 2.13 9.87
CA LEU A 8 -3.78 2.78 9.32
C LEU A 8 -2.66 2.97 10.37
N THR A 9 -2.82 2.41 11.58
CA THR A 9 -1.84 2.47 12.66
C THR A 9 -0.47 1.98 12.19
N GLU A 10 0.59 2.66 12.58
CA GLU A 10 1.96 2.29 12.25
C GLU A 10 2.32 0.88 12.73
N TYR A 11 3.10 0.17 11.92
CA TYR A 11 3.67 -1.12 12.27
C TYR A 11 5.02 -1.29 11.56
N ASN A 12 5.89 -2.11 12.15
CA ASN A 12 7.18 -2.41 11.55
C ASN A 12 7.10 -3.65 10.66
N VAL A 13 7.94 -3.66 9.64
CA VAL A 13 8.19 -4.81 8.78
C VAL A 13 9.67 -5.12 8.76
N THR A 14 9.98 -6.40 8.67
CA THR A 14 11.34 -6.89 8.51
C THR A 14 11.73 -6.84 7.04
N VAL A 15 12.85 -6.19 6.72
CA VAL A 15 13.39 -6.09 5.36
C VAL A 15 14.86 -6.46 5.31
N SER A 16 15.31 -6.99 4.17
CA SER A 16 16.73 -7.20 3.91
C SER A 16 17.31 -5.99 3.19
N VAL A 17 18.28 -5.32 3.81
CA VAL A 17 18.93 -4.12 3.28
C VAL A 17 20.43 -4.34 3.11
N ASN A 18 20.97 -3.84 2.01
CA ASN A 18 22.41 -3.82 1.76
C ASN A 18 23.03 -2.67 2.55
N LYS A 19 23.81 -2.97 3.58
CA LYS A 19 24.56 -1.97 4.36
C LYS A 19 26.05 -2.15 4.19
N ARG A 20 26.78 -1.04 4.15
CA ARG A 20 28.23 -1.07 4.16
C ARG A 20 28.72 -1.36 5.57
N ASN A 21 29.52 -2.40 5.72
CA ASN A 21 30.21 -2.72 6.95
C ASN A 21 31.42 -1.77 7.12
N GLU A 22 31.45 -1.01 8.21
CA GLU A 22 32.49 -0.01 8.46
C GLU A 22 33.86 -0.64 8.75
N GLU A 23 33.91 -1.89 9.23
CA GLU A 23 35.14 -2.60 9.57
C GLU A 23 35.77 -3.27 8.34
N THR A 24 34.95 -3.86 7.47
CA THR A 24 35.42 -4.64 6.31
C THR A 24 35.34 -3.89 4.99
N ASN A 25 34.67 -2.72 4.94
CA ASN A 25 34.32 -1.98 3.73
C ASN A 25 33.51 -2.77 2.69
N GLN A 26 32.96 -3.94 3.06
CA GLN A 26 32.11 -4.75 2.19
C GLN A 26 30.63 -4.37 2.33
N ILE A 27 29.81 -4.79 1.37
CA ILE A 27 28.36 -4.66 1.45
C ILE A 27 27.81 -5.97 2.01
N ASP A 28 27.24 -5.91 3.19
CA ASP A 28 26.57 -7.02 3.86
C ASP A 28 25.06 -6.88 3.71
N LEU A 29 24.38 -8.01 3.49
CA LEU A 29 22.93 -8.08 3.54
C LEU A 29 22.52 -8.27 5.00
N VAL A 30 21.87 -7.26 5.59
CA VAL A 30 21.41 -7.28 6.98
C VAL A 30 19.89 -7.19 7.04
N THR A 31 19.32 -7.77 8.08
CA THR A 31 17.89 -7.74 8.34
C THR A 31 17.57 -6.61 9.31
N GLU A 32 16.60 -5.76 8.95
CA GLU A 32 16.20 -4.60 9.77
C GLU A 32 14.70 -4.49 9.88
N GLU A 33 14.23 -3.98 11.00
CA GLU A 33 12.85 -3.55 11.16
C GLU A 33 12.72 -2.08 10.78
N ILE A 34 11.85 -1.80 9.80
CA ILE A 34 11.54 -0.44 9.37
C ILE A 34 10.04 -0.18 9.51
N PRO A 35 9.62 1.07 9.78
CA PRO A 35 8.21 1.42 9.79
C PRO A 35 7.62 1.25 8.38
N TYR A 36 6.51 0.51 8.28
CA TYR A 36 5.82 0.31 7.01
C TYR A 36 5.01 1.58 6.65
N PRO A 37 5.27 2.21 5.50
CA PRO A 37 4.66 3.50 5.17
C PRO A 37 3.26 3.32 4.57
N ILE A 38 2.31 2.74 5.32
CA ILE A 38 0.98 2.35 4.81
C ILE A 38 0.24 3.50 4.12
N LYS A 39 0.12 4.67 4.77
CA LYS A 39 -0.59 5.82 4.20
C LYS A 39 0.03 6.30 2.88
N ILE A 40 1.36 6.32 2.81
CA ILE A 40 2.09 6.72 1.60
C ILE A 40 1.92 5.69 0.49
N ASN A 41 1.99 4.41 0.81
CA ASN A 41 1.81 3.33 -0.15
C ASN A 41 0.41 3.38 -0.77
N LEU A 42 -0.64 3.41 0.06
CA LEU A 42 -2.03 3.52 -0.42
C LEU A 42 -2.24 4.79 -1.26
N TYR A 43 -1.71 5.93 -0.80
CA TYR A 43 -1.73 7.20 -1.52
C TYR A 43 -1.07 7.11 -2.91
N GLN A 44 0.07 6.44 -3.01
CA GLN A 44 0.80 6.29 -4.27
C GLN A 44 0.06 5.35 -5.22
N TRP A 45 -0.41 4.21 -4.74
CA TRP A 45 -1.06 3.18 -5.56
C TRP A 45 -2.35 3.67 -6.21
N LEU A 46 -3.19 4.42 -5.47
CA LEU A 46 -4.39 5.05 -6.02
C LEU A 46 -4.09 6.07 -7.13
N ARG A 47 -2.87 6.60 -7.18
CA ARG A 47 -2.47 7.65 -8.13
C ARG A 47 -1.59 7.13 -9.26
N MET A 48 -1.34 5.82 -9.33
CA MET A 48 -0.50 5.26 -10.36
C MET A 48 -1.15 5.38 -11.75
N PRO A 49 -0.38 5.75 -12.79
CA PRO A 49 -0.88 5.77 -14.17
C PRO A 49 -1.37 4.39 -14.61
N GLY A 50 -2.51 4.36 -15.31
CA GLY A 50 -3.08 3.12 -15.85
C GLY A 50 -3.84 2.26 -14.83
N MET A 51 -4.00 2.73 -13.59
CA MET A 51 -4.76 2.01 -12.56
C MET A 51 -6.26 1.97 -12.85
N PHE A 52 -6.81 3.12 -13.28
CA PHE A 52 -8.21 3.30 -13.58
C PHE A 52 -8.41 3.70 -15.04
N LYS A 53 -9.56 3.34 -15.62
CA LYS A 53 -9.84 3.57 -17.05
C LYS A 53 -10.69 4.82 -17.27
N GLY A 54 -11.51 5.21 -16.30
CA GLY A 54 -12.39 6.37 -16.39
C GLY A 54 -11.80 7.62 -15.72
N GLY A 55 -12.01 8.80 -16.33
CA GLY A 55 -11.59 10.08 -15.73
C GLY A 55 -12.25 10.37 -14.38
N VAL A 56 -13.50 9.94 -14.19
CA VAL A 56 -14.21 10.07 -12.91
C VAL A 56 -13.53 9.23 -11.83
N GLU A 57 -13.25 7.95 -12.12
CA GLU A 57 -12.55 7.06 -11.18
C GLU A 57 -11.16 7.61 -10.80
N ILE A 58 -10.46 8.21 -11.75
CA ILE A 58 -9.15 8.85 -11.50
C ILE A 58 -9.29 10.04 -10.54
N CYS A 59 -10.30 10.90 -10.72
CA CYS A 59 -10.55 12.01 -9.82
C CYS A 59 -10.90 11.51 -8.42
N ASP A 60 -11.84 10.58 -8.31
CA ASP A 60 -12.30 10.01 -7.04
C ASP A 60 -11.15 9.30 -6.31
N ALA A 61 -10.31 8.55 -7.03
CA ALA A 61 -9.12 7.91 -6.47
C ALA A 61 -8.07 8.94 -5.99
N CYS A 62 -7.91 10.05 -6.71
CA CYS A 62 -7.01 11.12 -6.28
C CYS A 62 -7.51 11.84 -5.02
N ASP A 63 -8.83 11.99 -4.87
CA ASP A 63 -9.41 12.60 -3.67
C ASP A 63 -9.36 11.64 -2.49
N LEU A 64 -9.69 10.35 -2.69
CA LEU A 64 -9.49 9.30 -1.69
C LEU A 64 -8.03 9.22 -1.23
N ALA A 65 -7.07 9.30 -2.16
CA ALA A 65 -5.66 9.27 -1.82
C ALA A 65 -5.29 10.40 -0.85
N LYS A 66 -5.76 11.64 -1.10
CA LYS A 66 -5.52 12.77 -0.18
C LYS A 66 -6.12 12.49 1.19
N THR A 67 -7.36 12.00 1.24
CA THR A 67 -8.03 11.63 2.49
C THR A 67 -7.23 10.59 3.28
N ILE A 68 -6.70 9.55 2.63
CA ILE A 68 -5.86 8.54 3.29
C ILE A 68 -4.55 9.13 3.81
N ARG A 69 -3.89 10.01 3.04
CA ARG A 69 -2.65 10.66 3.46
C ARG A 69 -2.86 11.51 4.72
N ASP A 70 -3.99 12.20 4.77
CA ASP A 70 -4.33 13.17 5.83
C ASP A 70 -5.10 12.53 6.99
N ALA A 71 -5.42 11.22 6.91
CA ALA A 71 -6.08 10.46 7.97
C ALA A 71 -5.13 10.19 9.16
N ASP A 72 -5.73 9.95 10.32
CA ASP A 72 -5.03 9.55 11.55
C ASP A 72 -4.63 8.06 11.49
N ASP A 73 -4.94 7.31 12.54
CA ASP A 73 -4.66 5.87 12.66
C ASP A 73 -5.74 5.00 12.02
N ASP A 74 -6.85 5.59 11.57
CA ASP A 74 -7.88 4.86 10.83
C ASP A 74 -8.61 5.75 9.82
N ILE A 75 -9.30 5.09 8.90
CA ILE A 75 -10.18 5.75 7.93
C ILE A 75 -11.45 4.93 7.75
N THR A 76 -12.58 5.63 7.55
CA THR A 76 -13.87 5.01 7.25
C THR A 76 -14.26 5.31 5.81
N LEU A 77 -14.33 4.28 4.97
CA LEU A 77 -14.64 4.35 3.55
C LEU A 77 -16.06 3.88 3.27
N ASP A 78 -16.73 4.42 2.25
CA ASP A 78 -17.89 3.74 1.67
C ASP A 78 -17.53 2.64 0.67
N GLU A 79 -18.57 1.97 0.15
CA GLU A 79 -18.46 0.91 -0.84
C GLU A 79 -17.73 1.35 -2.12
N THR A 80 -17.89 2.60 -2.55
CA THR A 80 -17.25 3.11 -3.77
C THR A 80 -15.77 3.37 -3.52
N GLU A 81 -15.45 4.04 -2.42
CA GLU A 81 -14.08 4.33 -2.00
C GLU A 81 -13.29 3.05 -1.73
N LEU A 82 -13.87 2.10 -1.00
CA LEU A 82 -13.25 0.80 -0.76
C LEU A 82 -13.00 0.07 -2.08
N LYS A 83 -13.95 0.10 -3.02
CA LYS A 83 -13.79 -0.52 -4.33
C LYS A 83 -12.65 0.10 -5.14
N LEU A 84 -12.45 1.41 -5.10
CA LEU A 84 -11.31 2.06 -5.75
C LEU A 84 -9.99 1.55 -5.17
N LEU A 85 -9.90 1.47 -3.83
CA LEU A 85 -8.71 0.98 -3.15
C LEU A 85 -8.41 -0.48 -3.46
N THR A 86 -9.41 -1.37 -3.37
CA THR A 86 -9.22 -2.79 -3.69
C THR A 86 -8.88 -2.99 -5.17
N THR A 87 -9.48 -2.22 -6.09
CA THR A 87 -9.15 -2.27 -7.52
C THR A 87 -7.68 -1.91 -7.77
N ALA A 88 -7.18 -0.89 -7.08
CA ALA A 88 -5.78 -0.50 -7.19
C ALA A 88 -4.84 -1.62 -6.69
N MET A 89 -5.16 -2.20 -5.53
CA MET A 89 -4.36 -3.28 -4.95
C MET A 89 -4.43 -4.57 -5.76
N ASP A 90 -5.62 -4.99 -6.22
CA ASP A 90 -5.80 -6.16 -7.08
C ASP A 90 -4.96 -6.05 -8.36
N THR A 91 -4.92 -4.87 -8.97
CA THR A 91 -4.12 -4.62 -10.16
C THR A 91 -2.62 -4.80 -9.89
N LEU A 92 -2.14 -4.32 -8.75
CA LEU A 92 -0.74 -4.46 -8.33
C LEU A 92 -0.38 -5.89 -7.91
N ILE A 93 -1.30 -6.60 -7.26
CA ILE A 93 -1.15 -8.00 -6.87
C ILE A 93 -1.07 -8.89 -8.13
N ALA A 94 -1.93 -8.62 -9.12
CA ALA A 94 -1.98 -9.37 -10.38
C ALA A 94 -0.83 -9.01 -11.34
N GLN A 95 -0.08 -7.93 -11.08
CA GLN A 95 1.02 -7.52 -11.92
C GLN A 95 2.11 -8.59 -11.92
N LYS A 96 2.60 -8.97 -13.11
CA LYS A 96 3.73 -9.88 -13.20
C LYS A 96 4.98 -9.17 -12.69
N ASN A 97 5.71 -9.83 -11.79
CA ASN A 97 7.03 -9.37 -11.38
C ASN A 97 7.93 -9.28 -12.62
N ASP A 98 8.44 -8.09 -12.90
CA ASP A 98 9.38 -7.81 -13.99
C ASP A 98 10.51 -6.92 -13.44
N PRO A 99 11.53 -7.54 -12.83
CA PRO A 99 12.67 -6.81 -12.27
C PRO A 99 13.44 -5.98 -13.30
N ALA A 100 13.42 -6.38 -14.59
CA ALA A 100 14.12 -5.65 -15.65
C ALA A 100 13.47 -4.28 -15.93
N ARG A 101 12.19 -4.13 -15.62
CA ARG A 101 11.46 -2.86 -15.71
C ARG A 101 11.27 -2.17 -14.35
N GLY A 102 11.87 -2.71 -13.29
CA GLY A 102 11.66 -2.23 -11.92
C GLY A 102 10.23 -2.44 -11.41
N VAL A 103 9.50 -3.38 -11.99
CA VAL A 103 8.11 -3.68 -11.63
C VAL A 103 8.11 -4.81 -10.61
N GLN A 104 7.78 -4.49 -9.37
CA GLN A 104 7.57 -5.48 -8.32
C GLN A 104 6.06 -5.65 -8.08
N ALA A 105 5.61 -6.90 -8.09
CA ALA A 105 4.23 -7.23 -7.74
C ALA A 105 3.97 -6.93 -6.27
N LEU A 106 2.76 -6.45 -5.96
CA LEU A 106 2.36 -6.23 -4.57
C LEU A 106 2.10 -7.59 -3.89
N GLY A 107 2.87 -7.90 -2.85
CA GLY A 107 2.75 -9.13 -2.10
C GLY A 107 3.98 -9.41 -1.23
N GLY A 108 4.08 -10.64 -0.71
CA GLY A 108 5.15 -11.05 0.19
C GLY A 108 4.99 -10.49 1.61
N GLU A 109 5.91 -10.89 2.49
CA GLU A 109 5.89 -10.59 3.92
C GLU A 109 5.83 -9.09 4.23
N VAL A 110 6.46 -8.26 3.40
CA VAL A 110 6.51 -6.81 3.56
C VAL A 110 5.13 -6.15 3.39
N HIS A 111 4.26 -6.71 2.55
CA HIS A 111 2.96 -6.11 2.20
C HIS A 111 1.75 -6.86 2.78
N GLU A 112 1.97 -8.03 3.39
CA GLU A 112 0.89 -8.92 3.83
C GLU A 112 -0.11 -8.21 4.76
N GLU A 113 0.38 -7.52 5.78
CA GLU A 113 -0.48 -6.87 6.77
C GLU A 113 -1.30 -5.73 6.13
N CYS A 114 -0.70 -4.91 5.26
CA CYS A 114 -1.42 -3.88 4.51
C CYS A 114 -2.56 -4.48 3.68
N ILE A 115 -2.28 -5.55 2.94
CA ILE A 115 -3.28 -6.27 2.14
C ILE A 115 -4.41 -6.77 3.03
N ARG A 116 -4.08 -7.37 4.18
CA ARG A 116 -5.09 -7.88 5.12
C ARG A 116 -5.99 -6.78 5.66
N ARG A 117 -5.42 -5.65 6.09
CA ARG A 117 -6.20 -4.52 6.65
C ARG A 117 -7.17 -3.93 5.65
N VAL A 118 -6.82 -3.89 4.36
CA VAL A 118 -7.71 -3.38 3.32
C VAL A 118 -8.77 -4.42 2.91
N PHE A 119 -8.36 -5.65 2.57
CA PHE A 119 -9.28 -6.67 2.05
C PHE A 119 -10.17 -7.29 3.13
N LYS A 120 -9.81 -7.16 4.41
CA LYS A 120 -10.62 -7.62 5.55
C LYS A 120 -11.14 -6.45 6.39
N ALA A 121 -11.28 -5.26 5.79
CA ALA A 121 -11.85 -4.09 6.45
C ALA A 121 -13.22 -4.41 7.07
N GLU A 122 -13.42 -3.98 8.32
CA GLU A 122 -14.63 -4.30 9.08
C GLU A 122 -15.79 -3.38 8.66
N GLU A 123 -16.96 -3.96 8.36
CA GLU A 123 -18.18 -3.17 8.13
C GLU A 123 -18.62 -2.50 9.44
N VAL A 124 -18.70 -1.17 9.44
CA VAL A 124 -19.15 -0.36 10.57
C VAL A 124 -20.57 0.16 10.32
N ARG A 125 -21.35 0.25 11.41
CA ARG A 125 -22.76 0.67 11.39
C ARG A 125 -22.94 2.17 11.52
#